data_AF-A0A345BXD3-F1
#
_entry.id   AF-A0A345BXD3-F1
#
_cell.length_a   1.000
_cell.length_b   1.000
_cell.length_c   1.000
_cell.angle_alpha   90.00
_cell.angle_beta   90.00
_cell.angle_gamma   90.00
#
_symmetry.space_group_name_H-M   'P 1'
#
loop_
_entity.id
_entity.type
_entity.pdbx_description
1 polymer ?
#
loop_
_entity_poly.entity_id
_entity_poly.type
_entity_poly.pdbx_seq_one_letter_code
_entity_poly.pdbx_strand_id
1 'polypeptide(L)' 'MSKTGRNTLKSGEHYKAHELDSFVSTTDVVLLSTNANQLFTEPEREYKVSHEFEGFFEHSSEDGEKYFRKKKAYIVEKA' A
#
# COMPACT_ATOMS: atom_id res chain seq x y z
N MET A 1 19.31 -16.75 0.16
CA MET A 1 18.52 -16.38 -1.03
C MET A 1 18.06 -14.94 -0.84
N SER A 2 18.49 -14.02 -1.71
CA SER A 2 18.11 -12.61 -1.60
C SER A 2 16.65 -12.48 -2.01
N LYS A 3 15.74 -12.18 -1.07
CA LYS A 3 14.38 -11.75 -1.42
C LYS A 3 14.54 -10.44 -2.19
N THR A 4 14.40 -10.48 -3.51
CA THR A 4 14.23 -9.28 -4.34
C THR A 4 12.88 -8.66 -4.00
N GLY A 5 12.80 -7.99 -2.86
CA GLY A 5 11.67 -7.12 -2.55
C GLY A 5 11.67 -5.98 -3.57
N ARG A 6 10.52 -5.73 -4.21
CA ARG A 6 10.35 -4.50 -4.98
C ARG A 6 10.43 -3.33 -3.98
N ASN A 7 11.24 -2.32 -4.26
CA ASN A 7 11.37 -1.16 -3.38
C ASN A 7 10.21 -0.17 -3.54
N THR A 8 9.45 -0.24 -4.65
CA THR A 8 8.34 0.66 -4.94
C THR A 8 7.26 -0.06 -5.76
N LEU A 9 6.01 0.42 -5.67
CA LEU A 9 4.94 0.12 -6.61
C LEU A 9 4.81 1.26 -7.63
N LYS A 10 4.24 0.99 -8.80
CA LYS A 10 4.02 2.00 -9.84
C LYS A 10 2.53 2.14 -10.16
N SER A 11 2.06 3.39 -10.24
CA SER A 11 0.69 3.66 -10.69
C SER A 11 0.45 3.12 -12.09
N GLY A 12 -0.69 2.46 -12.29
CA GLY A 12 -1.09 1.80 -13.55
C GLY A 12 -0.68 0.34 -13.65
N GLU A 13 0.29 -0.14 -12.86
CA GLU A 13 0.74 -1.53 -12.87
C GLU A 13 -0.15 -2.44 -12.03
N HIS A 14 -0.15 -3.73 -12.39
CA HIS A 14 -0.89 -4.78 -11.71
C HIS A 14 0.06 -5.64 -10.87
N TYR A 15 -0.38 -6.01 -9.67
CA TYR A 15 0.34 -6.88 -8.75
C TYR A 15 -0.61 -7.89 -8.12
N LYS A 16 -0.11 -9.10 -7.90
CA LYS A 16 -0.83 -10.12 -7.13
C LYS A 16 -0.83 -9.78 -5.65
N ALA A 17 -1.83 -10.26 -4.92
CA ALA A 17 -1.95 -10.07 -3.48
C ALA A 17 -0.68 -10.49 -2.73
N HIS A 18 -0.07 -11.63 -3.12
CA HIS A 18 1.16 -12.11 -2.48
C HIS A 18 2.38 -11.21 -2.76
N GLU A 19 2.41 -10.50 -3.88
CA GLU A 19 3.48 -9.54 -4.20
C GLU A 19 3.32 -8.28 -3.36
N LEU A 20 2.08 -7.81 -3.18
CA LEU A 20 1.74 -6.68 -2.31
C LEU A 20 2.01 -7.00 -0.84
N ASP A 21 1.69 -8.21 -0.39
CA ASP A 21 1.98 -8.69 0.97
C ASP A 21 3.49 -8.69 1.27
N SER A 22 4.28 -9.26 0.35
CA SER A 22 5.74 -9.22 0.46
C SER A 22 6.29 -7.80 0.46
N PHE A 23 5.66 -6.88 -0.28
CA PHE A 23 6.06 -5.48 -0.34
C PHE A 23 5.81 -4.75 0.98
N VAL A 24 4.60 -4.80 1.52
CA VAL A 24 4.26 -4.11 2.79
C VAL A 24 4.93 -4.75 4.00
N SER A 25 5.29 -6.03 3.92
CA SER A 25 6.06 -6.72 4.97
C SER A 25 7.53 -6.28 5.05
N THR A 26 8.05 -5.62 4.01
CA THR A 26 9.46 -5.22 3.91
C THR A 26 9.67 -3.73 3.71
N THR A 27 8.59 -2.98 3.47
CA THR A 27 8.64 -1.54 3.18
C THR A 27 7.67 -0.80 4.09
N ASP A 28 8.15 0.24 4.76
CA ASP A 28 7.31 1.09 5.61
C ASP A 28 6.43 2.02 4.76
N VAL A 29 5.22 1.56 4.45
CA VAL A 29 4.25 2.26 3.58
C VAL A 29 2.83 2.13 4.13
N VAL A 30 1.91 2.91 3.57
CA VAL A 30 0.47 2.71 3.73
C VAL A 30 -0.08 2.13 2.43
N LEU A 31 -0.83 1.03 2.51
CA LEU A 31 -1.50 0.41 1.38
C LEU A 31 -3.01 0.39 1.64
N LEU A 32 -3.76 1.12 0.82
CA LEU A 32 -5.22 1.22 0.90
C LEU A 32 -5.83 0.41 -0.23
N SER A 33 -6.77 -0.47 0.10
CA SER A 33 -7.49 -1.26 -0.91
C SER A 33 -8.96 -0.87 -0.96
N THR A 34 -9.52 -0.78 -2.17
CA THR A 34 -10.96 -0.58 -2.35
C THR A 34 -11.81 -1.78 -1.95
N ASN A 35 -11.20 -2.96 -1.78
CA ASN A 35 -11.88 -4.16 -1.26
C ASN A 35 -11.71 -4.39 0.25
N ALA A 36 -11.35 -3.34 0.99
CA ALA A 36 -11.23 -3.34 2.44
C ALA A 36 -10.31 -4.47 2.96
N ASN A 37 -10.80 -5.29 3.89
CA ASN A 37 -10.03 -6.32 4.57
C ASN A 37 -9.73 -7.58 3.74
N GLN A 38 -10.14 -7.62 2.46
CA GLN A 38 -9.96 -8.80 1.60
C GLN A 38 -8.65 -8.81 0.82
N LEU A 39 -7.83 -7.76 0.95
CA LEU A 39 -6.62 -7.55 0.13
C LEU A 39 -5.73 -8.81 0.05
N PHE A 40 -5.48 -9.46 1.19
CA PHE A 40 -4.56 -10.60 1.31
C PHE A 40 -5.24 -11.96 1.51
N THR A 41 -6.53 -12.08 1.16
CA THR A 41 -7.29 -13.32 1.37
C THR A 41 -7.11 -14.35 0.25
N GLU A 42 -6.85 -13.89 -0.98
CA GLU A 42 -6.62 -14.72 -2.16
C GLU A 42 -5.27 -14.34 -2.79
N PRO A 43 -4.20 -15.15 -2.59
CA PRO A 43 -2.83 -14.81 -3.01
C PRO A 43 -2.68 -14.45 -4.48
N GLU A 44 -3.44 -15.11 -5.35
CA GLU A 44 -3.37 -14.97 -6.82
C GLU A 44 -4.23 -13.83 -7.37
N ARG A 45 -5.05 -13.18 -6.53
CA ARG A 45 -5.90 -12.07 -6.98
C ARG A 45 -5.05 -10.88 -7.37
N GLU A 46 -5.37 -10.29 -8.52
CA GLU A 46 -4.68 -9.12 -9.04
C GLU A 46 -5.31 -7.81 -8.57
N TYR A 47 -4.43 -6.83 -8.36
CA TYR A 47 -4.78 -5.49 -7.99
C TYR A 47 -3.98 -4.50 -8.81
N LYS A 48 -4.66 -3.48 -9.31
CA LYS A 48 -4.05 -2.36 -10.00
C LYS A 48 -3.71 -1.26 -8.99
N VAL A 49 -2.50 -0.71 -9.04
CA VAL A 49 -2.17 0.52 -8.30
C VAL A 49 -2.83 1.69 -9.01
N SER A 50 -3.83 2.33 -8.39
CA SER A 50 -4.49 3.48 -8.99
C SER A 50 -3.79 4.79 -8.66
N HIS A 51 -3.20 4.91 -7.46
CA HIS A 51 -2.53 6.13 -7.02
C HIS A 51 -1.29 5.84 -6.16
N GLU A 52 -0.32 6.76 -6.22
CA GLU A 52 0.85 6.85 -5.35
C GLU A 52 0.94 8.26 -4.75
N PHE A 53 1.22 8.33 -3.45
CA PHE A 53 1.40 9.56 -2.70
C PHE A 53 2.70 9.52 -1.91
N GLU A 54 3.41 10.65 -1.83
CA GLU A 54 4.64 10.79 -1.05
C GLU A 54 4.40 10.92 0.48
N GLY A 55 3.15 11.11 0.89
CA GLY A 55 2.74 11.28 2.27
C GLY A 55 1.24 11.50 2.41
N PHE A 56 0.77 11.59 3.65
CA PHE A 56 -0.63 11.83 3.99
C PHE A 56 -0.75 12.68 5.26
N PHE A 57 -1.89 13.36 5.42
CA PHE A 57 -2.23 13.99 6.69
C PHE A 57 -2.95 12.99 7.59
N GLU A 58 -2.58 12.96 8.86
CA GLU A 58 -3.31 12.25 9.90
C GLU A 58 -3.73 13.22 11.01
N HIS A 59 -4.89 12.95 11.60
CA HIS A 59 -5.34 13.65 12.80
C HIS A 59 -4.80 12.93 14.03
N SER A 60 -4.18 13.69 14.94
CA SER A 60 -3.70 13.18 16.22
C SER A 60 -4.83 13.18 17.25
N SER A 61 -5.07 12.04 17.89
CA SER A 61 -6.01 11.95 19.00
C SER A 61 -5.47 12.54 20.31
N GLU A 62 -4.18 12.85 20.39
CA GLU A 62 -3.53 13.36 21.60
C GLU A 62 -3.76 14.86 21.81
N ASP A 63 -3.69 15.64 20.73
CA ASP A 63 -3.77 17.10 20.75
C ASP A 63 -4.81 17.67 19.77
N GLY A 64 -5.41 16.84 18.92
CA GLY A 64 -6.41 17.26 17.94
C GLY A 64 -5.82 17.89 16.66
N GLU A 65 -4.50 17.97 16.55
CA GLU A 65 -3.83 18.61 15.43
C GLU A 65 -3.74 17.69 14.21
N LYS A 66 -3.31 18.26 13.08
CA LYS A 66 -3.10 17.52 11.82
C LYS A 66 -1.62 17.49 11.48
N TYR A 67 -1.07 16.29 11.31
CA TYR A 67 0.33 16.08 10.99
C TYR A 67 0.49 15.52 9.59
N PHE A 68 1.38 16.11 8.80
CA PHE A 68 1.80 15.49 7.55
C PHE A 68 2.84 14.40 7.84
N ARG A 69 2.51 13.15 7.52
CA ARG A 69 3.44 12.02 7.58
C ARG A 69 4.10 11.85 6.21
N LYS A 70 5.42 12.03 6.18
CA LYS A 70 6.26 11.73 5.01
C LYS A 70 6.48 10.21 4.92
N LYS A 71 5.41 9.48 4.65
CA LYS A 71 5.36 8.02 4.51
C LYS A 71 4.54 7.69 3.27
N LYS A 72 5.13 6.98 2.31
CA LYS A 72 4.47 6.70 1.02
C LYS A 72 3.15 5.96 1.23
N ALA A 73 2.13 6.37 0.48
CA ALA A 73 0.83 5.72 0.48
C ALA A 73 0.44 5.30 -0.94
N TYR A 74 -0.18 4.14 -1.07
CA TYR A 74 -0.65 3.59 -2.34
C TYR A 74 -2.13 3.24 -2.23
N ILE A 75 -2.89 3.51 -3.30
CA ILE A 75 -4.26 2.98 -3.46
C ILE A 75 -4.19 1.85 -4.48
N VAL A 76 -4.73 0.69 -4.10
CA VAL A 76 -4.90 -0.46 -4.98
C VAL A 76 -6.36 -0.81 -5.16
N GLU A 77 -6.72 -1.16 -6.39
CA GLU A 77 -8.07 -1.49 -6.79
C GLU A 77 -8.08 -2.91 -7.33
N LYS A 78 -9.10 -3.69 -6.96
CA LYS A 78 -9.27 -5.03 -7.52
C LYS A 78 -9.40 -4.91 -9.05
N ALA A 79 -8.51 -5.59 -9.78
CA ALA A 79 -8.50 -5.63 -11.23
C ALA A 79 -9.56 -6.59 -11.78
#